data_AF-A0A935IRB6-F1
#
_entry.id   AF-A0A935IRB6-F1
#
_cell.length_a   1.000
_cell.length_b   1.000
_cell.length_c   1.000
_cell.angle_alpha   90.00
_cell.angle_beta   90.00
_cell.angle_gamma   90.00
#
_symmetry.space_group_name_H-M   'P 1'
#
loop_
_entity.id
_entity.type
_entity.pdbx_description
1 polymer ?
#
loop_
_entity_poly.entity_id
_entity_poly.type
_entity_poly.pdbx_seq_one_letter_code
_entity_poly.pdbx_strand_id
1 'polypeptide(L)'
;MIIATIYLLIILFFIYKNGLFGIFIDKSISPIQFTLFFIFKCLAIPAFYYIYKIYYGGIENYDAGNFLRDSKIINDIFYERPLEYIKLLFGFENDAENTELFSKFISRTNNWDEGMSWRLFFNDNRSLLRIHSLIHFISFNSYYVHALISCLLGYIGIGLIYRSLKQYFISKEIWLLGVFIFLPNLWLFSGALLKEPLVLLNVGLLFFFTDRLFDQKYFLVRKLNYPLLIIFIIYYLKPQVTFTIFSLYLSFKLVEVLVRKHKTLWYLGSVIVMVVLVNFSFLIFKDMSMLSFINKKQTEFYDVARGGIFLKDNSKFVRLSYNKDLIRSTGENSFKIKMGVPYDYWEDSHQKDTLHCASNTDTVTNYTLIYEIVPGRSGYAISNIKTTIGSVGTIFQSIFKALGFPYKFGGLMNTVVSLEGLFLTLCLMLSIVGAFFVRDRNILFFLILSSIFLLVLFGIATPNLGAIVRYRCIIAPFIVLSVLYCVNHYEARGVRKKS
;
A
#
# COMPACT_ATOMS: atom_id res chain seq x y z
N MET A 1 18.65 20.52 -3.22
CA MET A 1 18.88 19.84 -4.53
C MET A 1 20.33 19.39 -4.70
N ILE A 2 21.32 20.27 -4.56
CA ILE A 2 22.76 19.94 -4.71
C ILE A 2 23.18 18.70 -3.89
N ILE A 3 22.81 18.65 -2.61
CA ILE A 3 23.11 17.51 -1.72
C ILE A 3 22.53 16.19 -2.26
N ALA A 4 21.29 16.22 -2.75
CA ALA A 4 20.67 15.03 -3.34
C ALA A 4 21.39 14.58 -4.62
N THR A 5 21.89 15.51 -5.43
CA THR A 5 22.71 15.19 -6.61
C THR A 5 24.03 14.53 -6.22
N ILE A 6 24.69 14.99 -5.15
CA ILE A 6 25.91 14.35 -4.63
C ILE A 6 25.61 12.92 -4.17
N TYR A 7 24.56 12.72 -3.37
CA TYR A 7 24.14 11.37 -2.97
C TYR A 7 23.78 10.48 -4.17
N LEU A 8 23.12 11.03 -5.19
CA LEU A 8 22.79 10.29 -6.41
C LEU A 8 24.06 9.80 -7.12
N LEU A 9 25.07 10.66 -7.29
CA LEU A 9 26.34 10.27 -7.92
C LEU A 9 27.06 9.16 -7.13
N ILE A 10 27.07 9.25 -5.79
CA ILE A 10 27.65 8.23 -4.91
C ILE A 10 26.90 6.89 -5.08
N ILE A 11 25.57 6.92 -5.07
CA ILE A 11 24.75 5.72 -5.24
C ILE A 11 24.98 5.10 -6.62
N LEU A 12 25.00 5.90 -7.69
CA LEU A 12 25.26 5.44 -9.05
C LEU A 12 26.64 4.77 -9.16
N PHE A 13 27.65 5.35 -8.54
CA PHE A 13 28.99 4.75 -8.47
C PHE A 13 28.97 3.38 -7.78
N PHE A 14 28.27 3.23 -6.65
CA PHE A 14 28.16 1.94 -5.95
C PHE A 14 27.36 0.89 -6.72
N ILE A 15 26.30 1.29 -7.43
CA ILE A 15 25.54 0.39 -8.31
C ILE A 15 26.42 -0.08 -9.47
N TYR A 16 27.12 0.84 -10.13
CA TYR A 16 27.97 0.51 -11.28
C TYR A 16 29.17 -0.37 -10.89
N LYS A 17 29.89 -0.02 -9.82
CA LYS A 17 31.15 -0.67 -9.45
C LYS A 17 30.96 -1.99 -8.70
N ASN A 18 30.09 -1.98 -7.68
CA ASN A 18 29.93 -3.11 -6.75
C ASN A 18 28.56 -3.80 -6.87
N GLY A 19 27.71 -3.38 -7.82
CA GLY A 19 26.35 -3.91 -7.96
C GLY A 19 25.53 -3.74 -6.68
N LEU A 20 25.83 -2.73 -5.86
CA LEU A 20 25.28 -2.53 -4.51
C LEU A 20 25.34 -3.81 -3.65
N PHE A 21 26.55 -4.19 -3.21
CA PHE A 21 26.81 -5.42 -2.45
C PHE A 21 26.39 -6.71 -3.19
N GLY A 22 26.52 -6.71 -4.52
CA GLY A 22 26.23 -7.89 -5.34
C GLY A 22 24.75 -8.17 -5.60
N ILE A 23 23.84 -7.24 -5.27
CA ILE A 23 22.41 -7.37 -5.60
C ILE A 23 22.20 -7.26 -7.11
N PHE A 24 22.87 -6.30 -7.75
CA PHE A 24 22.77 -5.96 -9.18
C PHE A 24 23.92 -6.53 -10.02
N ILE A 25 24.44 -7.70 -9.62
CA ILE A 25 25.40 -8.46 -10.42
C ILE A 25 24.66 -9.64 -11.03
N ASP A 26 24.55 -9.66 -12.36
CA ASP A 26 23.96 -10.77 -13.09
C ASP A 26 24.65 -11.01 -14.43
N LYS A 27 24.45 -12.20 -15.01
CA LYS A 27 24.96 -12.54 -16.33
C LYS A 27 24.11 -11.95 -17.46
N SER A 28 22.80 -11.87 -17.26
CA SER A 28 21.86 -11.44 -18.30
C SER A 28 21.75 -9.92 -18.42
N ILE A 29 22.01 -9.17 -17.34
CA ILE A 29 21.88 -7.71 -17.28
C ILE A 29 23.21 -7.11 -16.83
N SER A 30 23.72 -6.18 -17.61
CA SER A 30 24.99 -5.50 -17.31
C SER A 30 24.85 -4.48 -16.16
N PRO A 31 25.93 -4.19 -15.41
CA PRO A 31 25.93 -3.14 -14.39
C PRO A 31 25.53 -1.76 -14.94
N ILE A 32 25.86 -1.47 -16.21
CA ILE A 32 25.47 -0.24 -16.90
C ILE A 32 23.94 -0.16 -17.02
N GLN A 33 23.29 -1.25 -17.45
CA GLN A 33 21.82 -1.28 -17.56
C GLN A 33 21.14 -1.08 -16.21
N PHE A 34 21.61 -1.72 -15.14
CA PHE A 34 21.10 -1.45 -13.79
C PHE A 34 21.27 0.02 -13.39
N THR A 35 22.43 0.61 -13.69
CA THR A 35 22.70 2.02 -13.41
C THR A 35 21.75 2.94 -14.19
N LEU A 36 21.56 2.71 -15.50
CA LEU A 36 20.62 3.47 -16.34
C LEU A 36 19.17 3.34 -15.87
N PHE A 37 18.76 2.14 -15.46
CA PHE A 37 17.44 1.91 -14.89
C PHE A 37 17.22 2.68 -13.58
N PHE A 38 18.24 2.76 -12.72
CA PHE A 38 18.15 3.57 -11.51
C PHE A 38 18.08 5.07 -11.81
N ILE A 39 18.84 5.57 -12.79
CA ILE A 39 18.74 6.96 -13.27
C ILE A 39 17.30 7.25 -13.73
N PHE A 40 16.74 6.39 -14.58
CA PHE A 40 15.37 6.55 -15.04
C PHE A 40 14.38 6.54 -13.87
N LYS A 41 14.56 5.67 -12.88
CA LYS A 41 13.72 5.63 -11.68
C LYS A 41 13.81 6.94 -10.88
N CYS A 42 14.99 7.53 -10.75
CA CYS A 42 15.18 8.79 -10.02
C CYS A 42 14.51 10.00 -10.69
N LEU A 43 14.23 9.95 -12.00
CA LEU A 43 13.47 11.00 -12.69
C LEU A 43 12.03 11.13 -12.17
N ALA A 44 11.50 10.12 -11.47
CA ALA A 44 10.20 10.20 -10.81
C ALA A 44 10.19 11.23 -9.65
N ILE A 45 11.32 11.49 -8.99
CA ILE A 45 11.42 12.42 -7.86
C ILE A 45 11.03 13.86 -8.28
N PRO A 46 11.70 14.49 -9.27
CA PRO A 46 11.28 15.81 -9.74
C PRO A 46 9.89 15.77 -10.39
N ALA A 47 9.54 14.70 -11.13
CA ALA A 47 8.22 14.58 -11.75
C ALA A 47 7.09 14.64 -10.71
N PHE A 48 7.21 13.86 -9.62
CA PHE A 48 6.26 13.88 -8.51
C PHE A 48 6.16 15.27 -7.88
N TYR A 49 7.30 15.89 -7.56
CA TYR A 49 7.33 17.21 -6.93
C TYR A 49 6.63 18.27 -7.81
N TYR A 50 6.91 18.30 -9.12
CA TYR A 50 6.31 19.27 -10.04
C TYR A 50 4.82 19.02 -10.26
N ILE A 51 4.39 17.76 -10.39
CA ILE A 51 2.96 17.43 -10.50
C ILE A 51 2.22 17.92 -9.26
N TYR A 52 2.76 17.67 -8.05
CA TYR A 52 2.15 18.13 -6.81
C TYR A 52 2.14 19.66 -6.67
N LYS A 53 3.19 20.33 -7.13
CA LYS A 53 3.25 21.79 -7.14
C LYS A 53 2.21 22.42 -8.06
N ILE A 54 2.05 21.91 -9.29
CA ILE A 54 1.15 22.48 -10.31
C ILE A 54 -0.31 22.19 -10.00
N TYR A 55 -0.66 20.92 -9.71
CA TYR A 55 -2.05 20.50 -9.56
C TYR A 55 -2.61 20.69 -8.16
N TYR A 56 -1.73 20.74 -7.15
CA TYR A 56 -2.13 20.70 -5.75
C TYR A 56 -1.53 21.83 -4.90
N GLY A 57 -0.76 22.75 -5.50
CA GLY A 57 -0.18 23.91 -4.82
C GLY A 57 1.03 23.60 -3.95
N GLY A 58 1.50 22.35 -3.91
CA GLY A 58 2.66 21.94 -3.12
C GLY A 58 2.53 20.54 -2.52
N ILE A 59 3.60 20.07 -1.87
CA ILE A 59 3.61 18.76 -1.18
C ILE A 59 3.25 18.85 0.30
N GLU A 60 3.27 20.05 0.89
CA GLU A 60 3.23 20.28 2.34
C GLU A 60 1.93 19.78 3.00
N ASN A 61 0.79 19.98 2.34
CA ASN A 61 -0.53 19.58 2.85
C ASN A 61 -0.89 18.12 2.53
N TYR A 62 -0.01 17.38 1.86
CA TYR A 62 -0.24 16.00 1.43
C TYR A 62 0.69 15.04 2.16
N ASP A 63 0.41 13.74 2.02
CA ASP A 63 1.17 12.64 2.65
C ASP A 63 2.68 12.85 2.64
N ALA A 64 3.27 13.16 1.49
CA ALA A 64 4.72 13.32 1.38
C ALA A 64 5.28 14.47 2.24
N GLY A 65 4.58 15.61 2.31
CA GLY A 65 4.96 16.73 3.16
C GLY A 65 4.70 16.46 4.64
N ASN A 66 3.54 15.87 4.97
CA ASN A 66 3.21 15.46 6.33
C ASN A 66 4.24 14.46 6.87
N PHE A 67 4.64 13.46 6.09
CA PHE A 67 5.68 12.50 6.48
C PHE A 67 7.04 13.16 6.68
N LEU A 68 7.41 14.14 5.85
CA LEU A 68 8.67 14.87 6.02
C LEU A 68 8.68 15.67 7.33
N ARG A 69 7.59 16.38 7.61
CA ARG A 69 7.44 17.19 8.82
C ARG A 69 7.37 16.33 10.07
N ASP A 70 6.52 15.31 10.08
CA ASP A 70 6.31 14.46 11.26
C ASP A 70 7.56 13.63 11.57
N SER A 71 8.28 13.14 10.55
CA SER A 71 9.56 12.44 10.76
C SER A 71 10.66 13.35 11.29
N LYS A 72 10.59 14.66 11.02
CA LYS A 72 11.49 15.65 11.60
C LYS A 72 11.21 15.84 13.08
N ILE A 73 9.95 15.99 13.47
CA ILE A 73 9.54 16.10 14.88
C ILE A 73 10.04 14.88 15.67
N ILE A 74 9.97 13.69 15.07
CA ILE A 74 10.48 12.46 15.69
C ILE A 74 12.02 12.45 15.76
N ASN A 75 12.72 12.98 14.76
CA ASN A 75 14.17 13.14 14.80
C ASN A 75 14.60 14.15 15.89
N ASP A 76 13.82 15.22 16.12
CA ASP A 76 14.11 16.23 17.13
C ASP A 76 14.13 15.64 18.56
N ILE A 77 13.38 14.54 18.80
CA ILE A 77 13.43 13.78 20.07
C ILE A 77 14.86 13.30 20.38
N PHE A 78 15.66 12.96 19.36
CA PHE A 78 17.03 12.49 19.59
C PHE A 78 17.91 13.54 20.26
N TYR A 79 17.78 14.81 19.86
CA TYR A 79 18.64 15.90 20.37
C TYR A 79 18.29 16.30 21.80
N GLU A 80 17.03 16.12 22.22
CA GLU A 80 16.62 16.40 23.60
C GLU A 80 16.69 15.16 24.50
N ARG A 81 16.27 13.99 24.00
CA ARG A 81 16.09 12.74 24.74
C ARG A 81 16.50 11.51 23.91
N PRO A 82 17.81 11.25 23.76
CA PRO A 82 18.31 10.18 22.88
C PRO A 82 17.84 8.78 23.29
N LEU A 83 17.70 8.50 24.60
CA LEU A 83 17.21 7.21 25.08
C LEU A 83 15.73 6.97 24.74
N GLU A 84 14.90 8.02 24.79
CA GLU A 84 13.49 7.91 24.40
C GLU A 84 13.35 7.73 22.88
N TYR A 85 14.19 8.43 22.10
CA TYR A 85 14.25 8.23 20.64
C TYR A 85 14.61 6.78 20.27
N ILE A 86 15.61 6.18 20.91
CA ILE A 86 15.99 4.79 20.65
C ILE A 86 14.84 3.83 21.02
N LYS A 87 14.18 4.04 22.16
CA LYS A 87 13.00 3.25 22.54
C LYS A 87 11.89 3.36 21.49
N LEU A 88 11.64 4.57 21.00
CA LEU A 88 10.66 4.85 19.96
C LEU A 88 10.99 4.19 18.62
N LEU A 89 12.27 4.13 18.23
CA LEU A 89 12.68 3.43 17.01
C LEU A 89 12.34 1.94 17.04
N PHE A 90 12.52 1.30 18.21
CA PHE A 90 12.29 -0.14 18.38
C PHE A 90 10.85 -0.51 18.74
N GLY A 91 9.97 0.45 19.04
CA GLY A 91 8.59 0.14 19.45
C GLY A 91 8.41 -0.08 20.95
N PHE A 92 9.36 0.37 21.78
CA PHE A 92 9.30 0.28 23.24
C PHE A 92 8.93 1.63 23.88
N GLU A 93 8.35 2.56 23.12
CA GLU A 93 7.86 3.84 23.64
C GLU A 93 6.64 3.68 24.54
N ASN A 94 6.54 4.57 25.53
CA ASN A 94 5.27 4.83 26.20
C ASN A 94 4.71 6.12 25.61
N ASP A 95 3.77 5.98 24.67
CA ASP A 95 3.13 7.06 23.91
C ASP A 95 1.76 7.46 24.46
N ALA A 96 1.45 7.07 25.71
CA ALA A 96 0.20 7.44 26.36
C ALA A 96 0.07 8.97 26.50
N GLU A 97 -1.17 9.47 26.41
CA GLU A 97 -1.48 10.92 26.42
C GLU A 97 -0.94 11.67 27.66
N ASN A 98 -0.75 10.95 28.77
CA ASN A 98 -0.23 11.48 30.02
C ASN A 98 1.31 11.60 30.07
N THR A 99 2.02 11.20 29.02
CA THR A 99 3.48 11.26 28.98
C THR A 99 4.00 12.59 28.44
N GLU A 100 5.18 12.99 28.92
CA GLU A 100 5.86 14.19 28.44
C GLU A 100 6.27 14.07 26.95
N LEU A 101 6.62 12.85 26.51
CA LEU A 101 6.89 12.54 25.11
C LEU A 101 5.65 12.83 24.23
N PHE A 102 4.46 12.45 24.70
CA PHE A 102 3.23 12.72 23.96
C PHE A 102 2.93 14.22 23.87
N SER A 103 2.89 14.90 25.02
CA SER A 103 2.53 16.31 25.08
C SER A 103 3.49 17.22 24.30
N LYS A 104 4.79 16.93 24.30
CA LYS A 104 5.81 17.76 23.66
C LYS A 104 6.02 17.46 22.19
N PHE A 105 6.01 16.18 21.79
CA PHE A 105 6.38 15.76 20.44
C PHE A 105 5.21 15.12 19.68
N ILE A 106 4.63 14.03 20.20
CA ILE A 106 3.65 13.23 19.44
C ILE A 106 2.39 14.04 19.13
N SER A 107 1.93 14.90 20.03
CA SER A 107 0.78 15.79 19.85
C SER A 107 0.88 16.71 18.63
N ARG A 108 2.10 16.99 18.15
CA ARG A 108 2.38 17.86 16.99
C ARG A 108 2.41 17.10 15.67
N THR A 109 2.39 15.77 15.72
CA THR A 109 2.40 14.93 14.52
C THR A 109 0.97 14.70 14.04
N ASN A 110 0.76 14.65 12.73
CA ASN A 110 -0.56 14.40 12.16
C ASN A 110 -0.81 12.90 11.98
N ASN A 111 0.23 12.14 11.65
CA ASN A 111 0.08 10.76 11.15
C ASN A 111 0.61 9.69 12.12
N TRP A 112 1.16 10.06 13.29
CA TRP A 112 1.70 9.09 14.25
C TRP A 112 0.60 8.25 14.91
N ASP A 113 -0.57 8.84 15.16
CA ASP A 113 -1.67 8.18 15.83
C ASP A 113 -2.97 8.33 15.03
N GLU A 114 -3.34 7.29 14.27
CA GLU A 114 -4.55 7.28 13.43
C GLU A 114 -5.85 6.98 14.24
N GLY A 115 -5.89 7.31 15.54
CA GLY A 115 -7.05 7.05 16.41
C GLY A 115 -7.45 5.57 16.49
N MET A 116 -8.74 5.25 16.64
CA MET A 116 -9.27 3.88 16.84
C MET A 116 -8.85 2.81 15.81
N SER A 117 -8.19 3.19 14.70
CA SER A 117 -7.66 2.29 13.67
C SER A 117 -6.51 1.39 14.15
N TRP A 118 -5.69 1.84 15.12
CA TRP A 118 -4.56 1.05 15.68
C TRP A 118 -5.00 -0.21 16.43
N ARG A 119 -6.25 -0.24 16.93
CA ARG A 119 -6.78 -1.38 17.71
C ARG A 119 -6.98 -2.64 16.87
N LEU A 120 -6.92 -2.55 15.54
CA LEU A 120 -7.21 -3.68 14.65
C LEU A 120 -5.99 -4.15 13.83
N PHE A 121 -5.07 -3.26 13.45
CA PHE A 121 -3.77 -3.56 12.81
C PHE A 121 -2.67 -2.61 13.31
N PHE A 122 -1.40 -2.97 13.09
CA PHE A 122 -0.26 -2.07 13.33
C PHE A 122 -0.37 -0.80 12.50
N ASN A 123 -0.10 0.36 13.10
CA ASN A 123 -0.08 1.64 12.39
C ASN A 123 1.15 1.71 11.48
N ASP A 124 0.92 1.61 10.17
CA ASP A 124 1.96 1.55 9.15
C ASP A 124 2.63 2.92 8.89
N ASN A 125 2.04 4.03 9.36
CA ASN A 125 2.71 5.35 9.34
C ASN A 125 3.91 5.38 10.28
N ARG A 126 3.81 4.78 11.47
CA ARG A 126 4.89 4.81 12.49
C ARG A 126 6.18 4.23 11.94
N SER A 127 6.09 3.12 11.22
CA SER A 127 7.24 2.50 10.53
C SER A 127 7.92 3.42 9.53
N LEU A 128 7.14 4.08 8.68
CA LEU A 128 7.67 5.04 7.71
C LEU A 128 8.35 6.21 8.42
N LEU A 129 7.70 6.75 9.45
CA LEU A 129 8.23 7.88 10.21
C LEU A 129 9.53 7.55 10.93
N ARG A 130 9.65 6.35 11.52
CA ARG A 130 10.89 5.86 12.14
C ARG A 130 12.04 5.81 11.14
N ILE A 131 11.84 5.20 9.95
CA ILE A 131 12.87 5.15 8.90
C ILE A 131 13.27 6.56 8.46
N HIS A 132 12.31 7.44 8.23
CA HIS A 132 12.61 8.79 7.76
C HIS A 132 13.24 9.69 8.84
N SER A 133 12.96 9.42 10.12
CA SER A 133 13.65 10.10 11.23
C SER A 133 15.15 9.78 11.24
N LEU A 134 15.56 8.57 10.85
CA LEU A 134 16.98 8.21 10.71
C LEU A 134 17.64 8.91 9.52
N ILE A 135 16.87 9.13 8.44
CA ILE A 135 17.39 9.81 7.25
C ILE A 135 17.65 11.31 7.53
N HIS A 136 16.94 11.93 8.48
CA HIS A 136 17.15 13.34 8.84
C HIS A 136 18.58 13.66 9.30
N PHE A 137 19.29 12.69 9.88
CA PHE A 137 20.71 12.86 10.26
C PHE A 137 21.64 13.15 9.09
N ILE A 138 21.26 12.75 7.87
CA ILE A 138 22.07 12.94 6.65
C ILE A 138 21.37 13.80 5.59
N SER A 139 20.09 14.12 5.77
CA SER A 139 19.29 14.77 4.72
C SER A 139 19.40 16.29 4.71
N PHE A 140 19.87 16.91 5.80
CA PHE A 140 19.82 18.37 5.99
C PHE A 140 18.42 18.94 5.74
N ASN A 141 17.37 18.21 6.16
CA ASN A 141 15.96 18.56 5.95
C ASN A 141 15.54 18.73 4.47
N SER A 142 16.28 18.14 3.53
CA SER A 142 15.97 18.21 2.09
C SER A 142 15.03 17.09 1.66
N TYR A 143 13.82 17.43 1.21
CA TYR A 143 12.85 16.50 0.62
C TYR A 143 13.47 15.55 -0.43
N TYR A 144 14.28 16.10 -1.34
CA TYR A 144 14.91 15.33 -2.42
C TYR A 144 15.84 14.21 -1.92
N VAL A 145 16.47 14.37 -0.75
CA VAL A 145 17.35 13.34 -0.19
C VAL A 145 16.51 12.19 0.37
N HIS A 146 15.42 12.50 1.09
CA HIS A 146 14.49 11.48 1.56
C HIS A 146 13.86 10.73 0.39
N ALA A 147 13.37 11.43 -0.64
CA ALA A 147 12.79 10.80 -1.82
C ALA A 147 13.81 9.93 -2.57
N LEU A 148 15.08 10.37 -2.68
CA LEU A 148 16.15 9.57 -3.29
C LEU A 148 16.44 8.29 -2.51
N ILE A 149 16.53 8.36 -1.18
CA ILE A 149 16.75 7.18 -0.34
C ILE A 149 15.54 6.24 -0.41
N SER A 150 14.31 6.74 -0.35
CA SER A 150 13.11 5.92 -0.56
C SER A 150 13.13 5.23 -1.93
N CYS A 151 13.51 5.96 -2.99
CA CYS A 151 13.64 5.43 -4.34
C CYS A 151 14.72 4.33 -4.42
N LEU A 152 15.86 4.50 -3.74
CA LEU A 152 16.90 3.49 -3.62
C LEU A 152 16.39 2.22 -2.90
N LEU A 153 15.70 2.36 -1.77
CA LEU A 153 15.12 1.24 -1.03
C LEU A 153 14.12 0.47 -1.89
N GLY A 154 13.24 1.17 -2.62
CA GLY A 154 12.34 0.54 -3.58
C GLY A 154 13.08 -0.16 -4.73
N TYR A 155 14.18 0.41 -5.22
CA TYR A 155 15.00 -0.20 -6.27
C TYR A 155 15.72 -1.47 -5.81
N ILE A 156 16.20 -1.50 -4.56
CA ILE A 156 16.73 -2.72 -3.92
C ILE A 156 15.65 -3.80 -3.87
N GLY A 157 14.44 -3.45 -3.47
CA GLY A 157 13.28 -4.34 -3.49
C GLY A 157 13.04 -4.95 -4.87
N ILE A 158 13.02 -4.12 -5.92
CA ILE A 158 12.87 -4.57 -7.31
C ILE A 158 14.01 -5.52 -7.71
N GLY A 159 15.26 -5.23 -7.33
CA GLY A 159 16.41 -6.10 -7.58
C GLY A 159 16.27 -7.48 -6.94
N LEU A 160 15.74 -7.55 -5.72
CA LEU A 160 15.47 -8.81 -5.03
C LEU A 160 14.33 -9.60 -5.69
N ILE A 161 13.23 -8.93 -6.06
CA ILE A 161 12.12 -9.55 -6.81
C ILE A 161 12.63 -10.13 -8.13
N TYR A 162 13.44 -9.35 -8.88
CA TYR A 162 14.05 -9.77 -10.13
C TYR A 162 14.86 -11.06 -9.94
N ARG A 163 15.72 -11.14 -8.92
CA ARG A 163 16.53 -12.33 -8.66
C ARG A 163 15.71 -13.57 -8.35
N SER A 164 14.62 -13.41 -7.61
CA SER A 164 13.71 -14.51 -7.25
C SER A 164 12.91 -15.01 -8.45
N LEU A 165 12.51 -14.12 -9.36
CA LEU A 165 11.65 -14.46 -10.49
C LEU A 165 12.38 -14.76 -11.80
N LYS A 166 13.64 -14.34 -11.99
CA LYS A 166 14.33 -14.44 -13.29
C LYS A 166 14.37 -15.86 -13.88
N GLN A 167 14.40 -16.89 -13.03
CA GLN A 167 14.42 -18.28 -13.46
C GLN A 167 13.17 -18.69 -14.27
N TYR A 168 12.04 -18.00 -14.09
CA TYR A 168 10.80 -18.24 -14.85
C TYR A 168 10.70 -17.41 -16.15
N PHE A 169 11.61 -16.45 -16.36
CA PHE A 169 11.60 -15.49 -17.47
C PHE A 169 12.89 -15.55 -18.29
N ILE A 170 13.35 -16.77 -18.62
CA ILE A 170 14.55 -16.99 -19.44
C ILE A 170 14.42 -16.22 -20.76
N SER A 171 15.47 -15.50 -21.16
CA SER A 171 15.54 -14.62 -22.35
C SER A 171 14.66 -13.36 -22.32
N LYS A 172 13.91 -13.13 -21.23
CA LYS A 172 13.07 -11.95 -21.01
C LYS A 172 13.40 -11.25 -19.69
N GLU A 173 14.60 -11.47 -19.15
CA GLU A 173 15.06 -10.96 -17.86
C GLU A 173 15.03 -9.42 -17.81
N ILE A 174 15.45 -8.77 -18.89
CA ILE A 174 15.40 -7.30 -18.99
C ILE A 174 13.96 -6.77 -18.96
N TRP A 175 13.01 -7.51 -19.53
CA TRP A 175 11.59 -7.15 -19.51
C TRP A 175 10.97 -7.36 -18.14
N LEU A 176 11.34 -8.44 -17.44
CA LEU A 176 10.96 -8.67 -16.05
C LEU A 176 11.34 -7.47 -15.17
N LEU A 177 12.59 -7.00 -15.30
CA LEU A 177 13.06 -5.83 -14.58
C LEU A 177 12.34 -4.55 -15.05
N GLY A 178 12.21 -4.37 -16.36
CA GLY A 178 11.59 -3.19 -16.98
C GLY A 178 10.14 -2.96 -16.55
N VAL A 179 9.34 -4.01 -16.33
CA VAL A 179 7.95 -3.89 -15.86
C VAL A 179 7.86 -3.17 -14.50
N PHE A 180 8.80 -3.41 -13.58
CA PHE A 180 8.81 -2.72 -12.27
C PHE A 180 9.33 -1.28 -12.32
N ILE A 181 9.92 -0.86 -13.44
CA ILE A 181 10.57 0.45 -13.60
C ILE A 181 9.74 1.39 -14.47
N PHE A 182 9.17 0.88 -15.57
CA PHE A 182 8.54 1.70 -16.60
C PHE A 182 7.02 1.88 -16.44
N LEU A 183 6.37 1.09 -15.59
CA LEU A 183 4.94 1.29 -15.33
C LEU A 183 4.72 2.67 -14.66
N PRO A 184 3.95 3.57 -15.29
CA PRO A 184 3.97 5.00 -14.96
C PRO A 184 3.53 5.28 -13.52
N ASN A 185 2.50 4.59 -13.05
CA ASN A 185 1.95 4.75 -11.72
C ASN A 185 2.91 4.23 -10.64
N LEU A 186 3.50 3.05 -10.87
CA LEU A 186 4.53 2.50 -9.98
C LEU A 186 5.77 3.39 -9.97
N TRP A 187 6.24 3.81 -11.14
CA TRP A 187 7.38 4.69 -11.29
C TRP A 187 7.20 5.98 -10.50
N LEU A 188 6.05 6.65 -10.64
CA LEU A 188 5.74 7.90 -9.96
C LEU A 188 5.68 7.74 -8.43
N PHE A 189 4.88 6.79 -7.90
CA PHE A 189 4.68 6.65 -6.46
C PHE A 189 5.84 5.95 -5.74
N SER A 190 6.60 5.09 -6.41
CA SER A 190 7.81 4.47 -5.83
C SER A 190 9.06 5.35 -5.90
N GLY A 191 8.98 6.51 -6.56
CA GLY A 191 10.03 7.52 -6.58
C GLY A 191 9.89 8.61 -5.51
N ALA A 192 8.75 8.68 -4.81
CA ALA A 192 8.45 9.74 -3.85
C ALA A 192 8.63 9.29 -2.39
N LEU A 193 8.62 10.26 -1.48
CA LEU A 193 8.53 10.05 -0.03
C LEU A 193 7.14 9.52 0.36
N LEU A 194 6.90 8.24 0.13
CA LEU A 194 5.64 7.55 0.38
C LEU A 194 5.89 6.14 0.94
N LYS A 195 4.81 5.41 1.25
CA LYS A 195 4.87 4.03 1.74
C LYS A 195 5.27 3.02 0.66
N GLU A 196 4.89 3.27 -0.60
CA GLU A 196 5.02 2.34 -1.73
C GLU A 196 6.46 1.86 -2.01
N PRO A 197 7.51 2.72 -1.98
CA PRO A 197 8.90 2.26 -2.10
C PRO A 197 9.30 1.25 -1.00
N LEU A 198 8.85 1.47 0.24
CA LEU A 198 9.12 0.56 1.36
C LEU A 198 8.32 -0.74 1.23
N VAL A 199 7.08 -0.70 0.71
CA VAL A 199 6.32 -1.92 0.41
C VAL A 199 7.04 -2.76 -0.65
N LEU A 200 7.58 -2.14 -1.71
CA LEU A 200 8.37 -2.84 -2.72
C LEU A 200 9.62 -3.50 -2.13
N LEU A 201 10.31 -2.81 -1.22
CA LEU A 201 11.42 -3.39 -0.47
C LEU A 201 10.97 -4.62 0.32
N ASN A 202 9.87 -4.51 1.08
CA ASN A 202 9.34 -5.62 1.86
C ASN A 202 8.97 -6.82 0.99
N VAL A 203 8.29 -6.60 -0.14
CA VAL A 203 7.95 -7.68 -1.09
C VAL A 203 9.21 -8.36 -1.63
N GLY A 204 10.24 -7.58 -1.99
CA GLY A 204 11.51 -8.13 -2.45
C GLY A 204 12.26 -8.94 -1.39
N LEU A 205 12.30 -8.44 -0.15
CA LEU A 205 12.88 -9.18 0.98
C LEU A 205 12.09 -10.47 1.25
N LEU A 206 10.76 -10.44 1.18
CA LEU A 206 9.92 -11.62 1.38
C LEU A 206 10.21 -12.69 0.34
N PHE A 207 10.35 -12.33 -0.94
CA PHE A 207 10.71 -13.30 -1.99
C PHE A 207 12.10 -13.87 -1.75
N PHE A 208 13.08 -13.01 -1.47
CA PHE A 208 14.45 -13.41 -1.20
C PHE A 208 14.54 -14.38 -0.02
N PHE A 209 13.99 -14.03 1.13
CA PHE A 209 14.04 -14.89 2.32
C PHE A 209 13.25 -16.18 2.13
N THR A 210 12.11 -16.14 1.42
CA THR A 210 11.33 -17.34 1.09
C THR A 210 12.15 -18.31 0.25
N ASP A 211 12.83 -17.84 -0.80
CA ASP A 211 13.69 -18.70 -1.62
C ASP A 211 14.83 -19.32 -0.77
N ARG A 212 15.40 -18.54 0.16
CA ARG A 212 16.44 -19.02 1.08
C ARG A 212 15.97 -20.07 2.08
N LEU A 213 14.67 -20.17 2.39
CA LEU A 213 14.13 -21.25 3.25
C LEU A 213 14.28 -22.63 2.58
N PHE A 214 14.27 -22.67 1.25
CA PHE A 214 14.34 -23.90 0.46
C PHE A 214 15.77 -24.24 -0.03
N ASP A 215 16.73 -23.34 0.15
CA ASP A 215 18.15 -23.59 -0.15
C ASP A 215 18.78 -24.60 0.83
N GLN A 216 19.37 -25.69 0.32
CA GLN A 216 19.95 -26.74 1.17
C GLN A 216 21.33 -26.41 1.77
N LYS A 217 22.00 -25.33 1.34
CA LYS A 217 23.42 -25.11 1.66
C LYS A 217 23.73 -24.73 3.12
N TYR A 218 22.76 -24.37 3.96
CA TYR A 218 23.01 -23.95 5.35
C TYR A 218 21.82 -24.26 6.27
N PHE A 219 21.84 -25.40 6.97
CA PHE A 219 20.61 -26.07 7.40
C PHE A 219 19.92 -25.53 8.68
N LEU A 220 20.65 -25.23 9.77
CA LEU A 220 20.00 -25.06 11.09
C LEU A 220 19.82 -23.60 11.53
N VAL A 221 20.91 -22.83 11.62
CA VAL A 221 20.90 -21.45 12.19
C VAL A 221 20.14 -20.45 11.30
N ARG A 222 20.13 -20.68 9.98
CA ARG A 222 19.43 -19.80 9.01
C ARG A 222 17.93 -20.08 8.92
N LYS A 223 17.49 -21.34 9.11
CA LYS A 223 16.07 -21.70 9.04
C LYS A 223 15.23 -21.17 10.21
N LEU A 224 15.83 -20.85 11.36
CA LEU A 224 15.10 -20.25 12.49
C LEU A 224 15.03 -18.72 12.40
N ASN A 225 16.10 -18.07 11.92
CA ASN A 225 16.17 -16.60 11.83
C ASN A 225 15.36 -16.03 10.66
N TYR A 226 15.29 -16.72 9.52
CA TYR A 226 14.55 -16.22 8.36
C TYR A 226 13.03 -16.14 8.59
N PRO A 227 12.35 -17.13 9.21
CA PRO A 227 10.94 -17.00 9.56
C PRO A 227 10.66 -15.83 10.51
N LEU A 228 11.51 -15.60 11.51
CA LEU A 228 11.37 -14.45 12.43
C LEU A 228 11.49 -13.13 11.67
N LEU A 229 12.47 -13.01 10.77
CA LEU A 229 12.62 -11.84 9.91
C LEU A 229 11.42 -11.65 8.97
N ILE A 230 10.90 -12.73 8.39
CA ILE A 230 9.71 -12.70 7.53
C ILE A 230 8.49 -12.18 8.31
N ILE A 231 8.25 -12.70 9.51
CA ILE A 231 7.13 -12.23 10.37
C ILE A 231 7.29 -10.74 10.69
N PHE A 232 8.50 -10.32 11.04
CA PHE A 232 8.81 -8.91 11.28
C PHE A 232 8.50 -8.04 10.04
N ILE A 233 8.98 -8.44 8.86
CA ILE A 233 8.78 -7.70 7.59
C ILE A 233 7.30 -7.60 7.23
N ILE A 234 6.53 -8.68 7.41
CA ILE A 234 5.09 -8.69 7.13
C ILE A 234 4.36 -7.68 8.03
N TYR A 235 4.67 -7.71 9.33
CA TYR A 235 4.00 -6.85 10.30
C TYR A 235 4.37 -5.37 10.16
N TYR A 236 5.59 -5.08 9.71
CA TYR A 236 6.17 -3.75 9.76
C TYR A 236 5.45 -2.71 8.88
N LEU A 237 5.05 -3.05 7.65
CA LEU A 237 4.47 -2.07 6.72
C LEU A 237 3.46 -2.70 5.75
N LYS A 238 2.26 -2.10 5.69
CA LYS A 238 1.09 -2.58 4.92
C LYS A 238 0.89 -4.10 5.00
N PRO A 239 0.57 -4.64 6.19
CA PRO A 239 0.48 -6.09 6.41
C PRO A 239 -0.51 -6.76 5.45
N GLN A 240 -1.56 -6.06 5.00
CA GLN A 240 -2.54 -6.66 4.09
C GLN A 240 -1.93 -7.00 2.72
N VAL A 241 -0.98 -6.20 2.22
CA VAL A 241 -0.35 -6.43 0.90
C VAL A 241 0.75 -7.47 1.01
N THR A 242 1.64 -7.28 1.98
CA THR A 242 2.81 -8.13 2.20
C THR A 242 2.40 -9.55 2.59
N PHE A 243 1.41 -9.70 3.48
CA PHE A 243 0.90 -11.01 3.88
C PHE A 243 0.28 -11.79 2.72
N THR A 244 -0.56 -11.13 1.90
CA THR A 244 -1.22 -11.79 0.76
C THR A 244 -0.19 -12.28 -0.25
N ILE A 245 0.76 -11.42 -0.64
CA ILE A 245 1.81 -11.78 -1.61
C ILE A 245 2.71 -12.89 -1.04
N PHE A 246 3.15 -12.75 0.21
CA PHE A 246 3.99 -13.75 0.87
C PHE A 246 3.32 -15.12 0.93
N SER A 247 2.07 -15.19 1.39
CA SER A 247 1.38 -16.46 1.61
C SER A 247 1.15 -17.20 0.28
N LEU A 248 0.82 -16.46 -0.79
CA LEU A 248 0.67 -17.04 -2.13
C LEU A 248 2.02 -17.46 -2.74
N TYR A 249 3.09 -16.70 -2.50
CA TYR A 249 4.42 -17.06 -2.97
C TYR A 249 4.99 -18.27 -2.23
N LEU A 250 4.78 -18.34 -0.91
CA LEU A 250 5.19 -19.47 -0.08
C LEU A 250 4.47 -20.76 -0.50
N SER A 251 3.14 -20.71 -0.69
CA SER A 251 2.38 -21.87 -1.15
C SER A 251 2.80 -22.31 -2.55
N PHE A 252 3.09 -21.36 -3.44
CA PHE A 252 3.65 -21.63 -4.77
C PHE A 252 4.98 -22.38 -4.66
N LYS A 253 5.93 -21.89 -3.85
CA LYS A 253 7.24 -22.53 -3.67
C LYS A 253 7.16 -23.89 -2.99
N LEU A 254 6.31 -24.03 -1.98
CA LEU A 254 6.07 -25.32 -1.32
C LEU A 254 5.60 -26.38 -2.32
N VAL A 255 4.64 -26.02 -3.17
CA VAL A 255 4.12 -26.93 -4.20
C VAL A 255 5.18 -27.20 -5.27
N GLU A 256 5.96 -26.20 -5.66
CA GLU A 256 7.03 -26.38 -6.65
C GLU A 256 8.09 -27.39 -6.19
N VAL A 257 8.44 -27.36 -4.91
CA VAL A 257 9.47 -28.21 -4.28
C VAL A 257 8.93 -29.58 -3.86
N LEU A 258 7.76 -29.66 -3.21
CA LEU A 258 7.26 -30.88 -2.58
C LEU A 258 6.44 -31.77 -3.53
N VAL A 259 5.74 -31.18 -4.50
CA VAL A 259 4.76 -31.90 -5.32
C VAL A 259 5.36 -32.24 -6.68
N ARG A 260 5.35 -33.54 -7.04
CA ARG A 260 5.90 -34.01 -8.33
C ARG A 260 4.88 -33.98 -9.48
N LYS A 261 3.62 -34.34 -9.24
CA LYS A 261 2.54 -34.44 -10.24
C LYS A 261 1.37 -33.52 -9.89
N HIS A 262 0.66 -33.02 -10.90
CA HIS A 262 -0.51 -32.16 -10.74
C HIS A 262 -0.27 -30.92 -9.85
N LYS A 263 0.92 -30.30 -9.96
CA LYS A 263 1.31 -29.12 -9.18
C LYS A 263 0.23 -28.04 -9.16
N THR A 264 -0.39 -27.76 -10.30
CA THR A 264 -1.46 -26.76 -10.42
C THR A 264 -2.64 -27.03 -9.49
N LEU A 265 -3.10 -28.28 -9.41
CA LEU A 265 -4.24 -28.66 -8.59
C LEU A 265 -3.92 -28.49 -7.10
N TRP A 266 -2.73 -28.93 -6.69
CA TRP A 266 -2.25 -28.77 -5.31
C TRP A 266 -2.06 -27.29 -4.94
N TYR A 267 -1.57 -26.48 -5.86
CA TYR A 267 -1.45 -25.04 -5.64
C TYR A 267 -2.82 -24.40 -5.44
N LEU A 268 -3.78 -24.62 -6.33
CA LEU A 268 -5.15 -24.10 -6.18
C LEU A 268 -5.82 -24.61 -4.89
N GLY A 269 -5.66 -25.90 -4.57
CA GLY A 269 -6.15 -26.48 -3.31
C GLY A 269 -5.54 -25.80 -2.08
N SER A 270 -4.23 -25.54 -2.09
CA SER A 270 -3.54 -24.85 -0.98
C SER A 270 -4.05 -23.42 -0.78
N VAL A 271 -4.38 -22.71 -1.87
CA VAL A 271 -4.96 -21.36 -1.80
C VAL A 271 -6.36 -21.39 -1.19
N ILE A 272 -7.19 -22.38 -1.55
CA ILE A 272 -8.54 -22.53 -0.94
C ILE A 272 -8.41 -22.79 0.56
N VAL A 273 -7.53 -23.72 0.96
CA VAL A 273 -7.27 -24.00 2.38
C VAL A 273 -6.78 -22.75 3.11
N MET A 274 -5.88 -21.98 2.51
CA MET A 274 -5.38 -20.73 3.07
C MET A 274 -6.52 -19.72 3.30
N VAL A 275 -7.45 -19.53 2.36
CA VAL A 275 -8.60 -18.63 2.54
C VAL A 275 -9.48 -19.07 3.71
N VAL A 276 -9.73 -20.38 3.83
CA VAL A 276 -10.50 -20.94 4.96
C VAL A 276 -9.78 -20.70 6.29
N LEU A 277 -8.47 -20.95 6.34
CA LEU A 277 -7.65 -20.72 7.55
C LEU A 277 -7.62 -19.25 7.96
N VAL A 278 -7.49 -18.34 6.98
CA VAL A 278 -7.56 -16.89 7.25
C VAL A 278 -8.92 -16.54 7.81
N ASN A 279 -10.02 -16.97 7.21
CA ASN A 279 -11.35 -16.67 7.75
C ASN A 279 -11.55 -17.23 9.16
N PHE A 280 -11.06 -18.45 9.44
CA PHE A 280 -11.12 -19.04 10.76
C PHE A 280 -10.27 -18.26 11.79
N SER A 281 -9.09 -17.78 11.40
CA SER A 281 -8.26 -16.92 12.26
C SER A 281 -8.97 -15.62 12.63
N PHE A 282 -9.73 -15.01 11.70
CA PHE A 282 -10.53 -13.83 11.98
C PHE A 282 -11.66 -14.13 12.98
N LEU A 283 -12.31 -15.28 12.86
CA LEU A 283 -13.34 -15.71 13.82
C LEU A 283 -12.78 -15.90 15.23
N ILE A 284 -11.57 -16.45 15.38
CA ILE A 284 -10.92 -16.65 16.68
C ILE A 284 -10.40 -15.34 17.28
N PHE A 285 -9.68 -14.54 16.50
CA PHE A 285 -8.94 -13.38 17.02
C PHE A 285 -9.74 -12.08 17.04
N LYS A 286 -10.81 -11.98 16.24
CA LYS A 286 -11.59 -10.73 16.08
C LYS A 286 -13.09 -10.92 16.36
N ASP A 287 -13.53 -12.12 16.74
CA ASP A 287 -14.93 -12.49 16.96
C ASP A 287 -15.85 -12.13 15.78
N MET A 288 -15.28 -12.04 14.58
CA MET A 288 -16.01 -11.65 13.37
C MET A 288 -15.39 -12.29 12.13
N SER A 289 -16.20 -12.54 11.10
CA SER A 289 -15.71 -13.09 9.85
C SER A 289 -14.76 -12.13 9.13
N MET A 290 -13.89 -12.67 8.26
CA MET A 290 -13.04 -11.85 7.38
C MET A 290 -13.87 -10.87 6.54
N LEU A 291 -15.06 -11.31 6.10
CA LEU A 291 -15.95 -10.50 5.26
C LEU A 291 -16.56 -9.31 6.02
N SER A 292 -17.09 -9.55 7.21
CA SER A 292 -17.64 -8.49 8.06
C SER A 292 -16.56 -7.50 8.48
N PHE A 293 -15.33 -7.98 8.69
CA PHE A 293 -14.17 -7.14 8.95
C PHE A 293 -13.84 -6.22 7.76
N ILE A 294 -13.84 -6.74 6.53
CA ILE A 294 -13.62 -5.94 5.31
C ILE A 294 -14.73 -4.90 5.14
N ASN A 295 -16.00 -5.28 5.36
CA ASN A 295 -17.12 -4.34 5.30
C ASN A 295 -16.99 -3.22 6.34
N LYS A 296 -16.55 -3.54 7.57
CA LYS A 296 -16.27 -2.53 8.59
C LYS A 296 -15.20 -1.54 8.13
N LYS A 297 -14.10 -2.04 7.55
CA LYS A 297 -13.01 -1.20 7.02
C LYS A 297 -13.46 -0.33 5.85
N GLN A 298 -14.31 -0.88 4.99
CA GLN A 298 -14.92 -0.15 3.89
C GLN A 298 -15.78 1.01 4.41
N THR A 299 -16.62 0.79 5.43
CA THR A 299 -17.43 1.85 6.05
C THR A 299 -16.55 2.94 6.67
N GLU A 300 -15.56 2.55 7.48
CA GLU A 300 -14.60 3.49 8.10
C GLU A 300 -13.91 4.37 7.04
N PHE A 301 -13.44 3.76 5.95
CA PHE A 301 -12.77 4.49 4.88
C PHE A 301 -13.74 5.41 4.11
N TYR A 302 -14.96 4.94 3.86
CA TYR A 302 -15.99 5.71 3.18
C TYR A 302 -16.45 6.91 4.01
N ASP A 303 -16.52 6.75 5.33
CA ASP A 303 -16.86 7.83 6.25
C ASP A 303 -15.83 8.94 6.22
N VAL A 304 -14.54 8.61 6.22
CA VAL A 304 -13.46 9.59 6.03
C VAL A 304 -13.54 10.24 4.65
N ALA A 305 -13.79 9.46 3.59
CA ALA A 305 -13.90 9.98 2.23
C ALA A 305 -15.08 10.95 2.03
N ARG A 306 -16.21 10.70 2.70
CA ARG A 306 -17.38 11.58 2.69
C ARG A 306 -17.15 12.89 3.45
N GLY A 307 -16.17 12.94 4.35
CA GLY A 307 -15.93 14.08 5.22
C GLY A 307 -17.16 14.44 6.05
N GLY A 308 -17.19 15.68 6.54
CA GLY A 308 -18.30 16.20 7.33
C GLY A 308 -17.87 17.27 8.34
N ILE A 309 -18.87 17.86 8.97
CA ILE A 309 -18.69 18.76 10.12
C ILE A 309 -19.02 17.95 11.37
N PHE A 310 -18.07 17.88 12.31
CA PHE A 310 -18.20 17.09 13.53
C PHE A 310 -18.40 17.99 14.74
N LEU A 311 -19.54 17.80 15.37
CA LEU A 311 -20.06 18.62 16.45
C LEU A 311 -20.25 17.76 17.71
N LYS A 312 -20.05 18.31 18.90
CA LYS A 312 -20.29 17.60 20.17
C LYS A 312 -21.14 18.43 21.13
N ASP A 313 -22.14 17.78 21.68
CA ASP A 313 -22.93 18.22 22.84
C ASP A 313 -22.51 17.41 24.09
N ASN A 314 -23.07 17.73 25.26
CA ASN A 314 -22.80 17.07 26.53
C ASN A 314 -23.06 15.56 26.53
N SER A 315 -23.87 15.04 25.60
CA SER A 315 -24.22 13.60 25.53
C SER A 315 -24.13 12.98 24.13
N LYS A 316 -23.92 13.80 23.09
CA LYS A 316 -24.02 13.38 21.69
C LYS A 316 -22.87 13.90 20.86
N PHE A 317 -22.29 13.02 20.06
CA PHE A 317 -21.38 13.36 18.97
C PHE A 317 -22.16 13.33 17.65
N VAL A 318 -22.12 14.41 16.87
CA VAL A 318 -22.95 14.61 15.68
C VAL A 318 -22.07 14.83 14.46
N ARG A 319 -22.44 14.21 13.34
CA ARG A 319 -21.84 14.41 12.03
C ARG A 319 -22.87 14.97 11.06
N LEU A 320 -22.50 16.10 10.47
CA LEU A 320 -23.24 16.75 9.40
C LEU A 320 -22.50 16.60 8.07
N SER A 321 -23.22 16.73 6.96
CA SER A 321 -22.58 16.88 5.65
C SER A 321 -21.74 18.17 5.61
N TYR A 322 -20.68 18.18 4.80
CA TYR A 322 -19.78 19.33 4.69
C TYR A 322 -20.45 20.48 3.93
N ASN A 323 -21.32 21.21 4.62
CA ASN A 323 -21.93 22.44 4.16
C ASN A 323 -22.12 23.38 5.34
N LYS A 324 -21.40 24.50 5.33
CA LYS A 324 -21.42 25.51 6.42
C LYS A 324 -22.77 26.21 6.53
N ASP A 325 -23.61 26.14 5.50
CA ASP A 325 -24.96 26.69 5.53
C ASP A 325 -25.91 25.87 6.43
N LEU A 326 -25.53 24.66 6.86
CA LEU A 326 -26.37 23.81 7.70
C LEU A 326 -26.33 24.20 9.18
N ILE A 327 -25.33 25.00 9.56
CA ILE A 327 -25.07 25.40 10.94
C ILE A 327 -25.18 26.92 11.08
N ARG A 328 -25.61 27.38 12.25
CA ARG A 328 -25.64 28.79 12.64
C ARG A 328 -24.65 28.99 13.79
N SER A 329 -23.67 29.87 13.60
CA SER A 329 -22.72 30.22 14.67
C SER A 329 -23.44 30.98 15.79
N THR A 330 -23.21 30.57 17.03
CA THR A 330 -23.67 31.24 18.26
C THR A 330 -22.51 31.74 19.13
N GLY A 331 -21.26 31.43 18.75
CA GLY A 331 -20.02 31.88 19.40
C GLY A 331 -18.79 31.43 18.60
N GLU A 332 -17.57 31.64 19.13
CA GLU A 332 -16.31 31.32 18.43
C GLU A 332 -16.18 29.83 18.04
N ASN A 333 -16.66 28.90 18.86
CA ASN A 333 -16.64 27.45 18.58
C ASN A 333 -18.00 26.76 18.83
N SER A 334 -19.07 27.53 19.00
CA SER A 334 -20.41 27.00 19.29
C SER A 334 -21.35 27.22 18.11
N PHE A 335 -22.04 26.16 17.71
CA PHE A 335 -22.90 26.10 16.54
C PHE A 335 -24.26 25.46 16.89
N LYS A 336 -25.30 25.95 16.22
CA LYS A 336 -26.64 25.36 16.24
C LYS A 336 -26.96 24.74 14.90
N ILE A 337 -27.60 23.58 14.92
CA ILE A 337 -28.04 22.88 13.70
C ILE A 337 -29.38 23.49 13.25
N LYS A 338 -29.52 23.82 11.96
CA LYS A 338 -30.79 24.36 11.43
C LYS A 338 -31.91 23.32 11.52
N MET A 339 -33.15 23.79 11.64
CA MET A 339 -34.34 22.94 11.62
C MET A 339 -34.44 22.21 10.27
N GLY A 340 -34.81 20.93 10.30
CA GLY A 340 -34.98 20.10 9.10
C GLY A 340 -33.70 19.51 8.52
N VAL A 341 -32.53 19.77 9.12
CA VAL A 341 -31.26 19.21 8.64
C VAL A 341 -31.10 17.77 9.15
N PRO A 342 -30.82 16.79 8.28
CA PRO A 342 -30.50 15.44 8.70
C PRO A 342 -29.06 15.36 9.22
N TYR A 343 -28.84 14.54 10.25
CA TYR A 343 -27.49 14.29 10.79
C TYR A 343 -27.37 12.86 11.35
N ASP A 344 -26.15 12.34 11.32
CA ASP A 344 -25.80 11.10 12.01
C ASP A 344 -25.26 11.46 13.41
N TYR A 345 -25.59 10.67 14.43
CA TYR A 345 -25.11 10.90 15.79
C TYR A 345 -24.77 9.61 16.54
N TRP A 346 -23.90 9.77 17.54
CA TRP A 346 -23.48 8.73 18.47
C TRP A 346 -23.68 9.26 19.87
N GLU A 347 -24.34 8.48 20.72
CA GLU A 347 -24.49 8.80 22.13
C GLU A 347 -23.26 8.33 22.91
N ASP A 348 -22.86 9.06 23.95
CA ASP A 348 -21.72 8.67 24.78
C ASP A 348 -21.93 7.31 25.47
N SER A 349 -23.19 6.89 25.66
CA SER A 349 -23.56 5.56 26.17
C SER A 349 -23.31 4.42 25.18
N HIS A 350 -23.45 4.67 23.87
CA HIS A 350 -23.38 3.67 22.80
C HIS A 350 -22.62 4.19 21.57
N GLN A 351 -21.34 4.52 21.73
CA GLN A 351 -20.50 5.09 20.66
C GLN A 351 -20.27 4.18 19.44
N LYS A 352 -20.69 2.90 19.50
CA LYS A 352 -20.52 1.93 18.40
C LYS A 352 -21.67 1.93 17.39
N ASP A 353 -22.82 2.51 17.76
CA ASP A 353 -24.03 2.48 16.93
C ASP A 353 -24.24 3.84 16.27
N THR A 354 -24.24 3.86 14.94
CA THR A 354 -24.54 5.07 14.18
C THR A 354 -26.05 5.27 14.12
N LEU A 355 -26.56 6.26 14.85
CA LEU A 355 -27.97 6.64 14.84
C LEU A 355 -28.20 7.75 13.82
N HIS A 356 -29.34 7.72 13.14
CA HIS A 356 -29.66 8.70 12.09
C HIS A 356 -30.87 9.55 12.49
N CYS A 357 -30.70 10.86 12.50
CA CYS A 357 -31.80 11.82 12.62
C CYS A 357 -32.18 12.30 11.22
N ALA A 358 -33.37 11.91 10.75
CA ALA A 358 -33.84 12.26 9.41
C ALA A 358 -34.24 13.74 9.24
N SER A 359 -34.67 14.38 10.33
CA SER A 359 -35.06 15.79 10.34
C SER A 359 -34.89 16.36 11.73
N ASN A 360 -33.97 17.31 11.88
CA ASN A 360 -33.72 17.95 13.15
C ASN A 360 -34.88 18.87 13.57
N THR A 361 -35.50 18.58 14.71
CA THR A 361 -36.51 19.44 15.34
C THR A 361 -35.93 20.33 16.44
N ASP A 362 -34.73 20.03 16.93
CA ASP A 362 -34.08 20.77 18.01
C ASP A 362 -33.16 21.86 17.48
N THR A 363 -33.56 23.12 17.70
CA THR A 363 -32.76 24.30 17.33
C THR A 363 -32.19 25.04 18.55
N VAL A 364 -32.35 24.46 19.74
CA VAL A 364 -31.99 25.10 21.00
C VAL A 364 -30.61 24.67 21.46
N THR A 365 -30.26 23.39 21.29
CA THR A 365 -28.97 22.80 21.68
C THR A 365 -27.79 23.51 21.01
N ASN A 366 -26.80 23.86 21.83
CA ASN A 366 -25.53 24.40 21.39
C ASN A 366 -24.52 23.27 21.28
N TYR A 367 -23.95 23.09 20.09
CA TYR A 367 -22.91 22.12 19.85
C TYR A 367 -21.55 22.79 19.75
N THR A 368 -20.52 22.15 20.27
CA THR A 368 -19.13 22.58 20.10
C THR A 368 -18.53 21.96 18.83
N LEU A 369 -17.83 22.74 18.02
CA LEU A 369 -17.12 22.23 16.85
C LEU A 369 -15.85 21.51 17.30
N ILE A 370 -15.71 20.24 16.92
CA ILE A 370 -14.51 19.45 17.23
C ILE A 370 -13.53 19.49 16.06
N TYR A 371 -13.99 19.10 14.86
CA TYR A 371 -13.18 19.20 13.64
C TYR A 371 -14.06 19.21 12.38
N GLU A 372 -13.49 19.70 11.27
CA GLU A 372 -14.09 19.66 9.94
C GLU A 372 -13.22 18.81 9.01
N ILE A 373 -13.84 17.90 8.26
CA ILE A 373 -13.14 17.12 7.22
C ILE A 373 -13.73 17.49 5.87
N VAL A 374 -12.88 18.02 5.00
CA VAL A 374 -13.25 18.32 3.61
C VAL A 374 -13.51 17.00 2.86
N PRO A 375 -14.65 16.85 2.19
CA PRO A 375 -14.97 15.62 1.45
C PRO A 375 -13.98 15.37 0.31
N GLY A 376 -13.60 14.12 0.13
CA GLY A 376 -12.80 13.67 -1.00
C GLY A 376 -13.63 13.67 -2.28
N ARG A 377 -13.19 14.40 -3.32
CA ARG A 377 -13.87 14.51 -4.62
C ARG A 377 -14.04 13.18 -5.39
N SER A 378 -13.33 12.13 -4.97
CA SER A 378 -13.21 10.84 -5.67
C SER A 378 -13.77 9.64 -4.89
N GLY A 379 -14.50 9.88 -3.79
CA GLY A 379 -15.15 8.83 -3.01
C GLY A 379 -16.38 8.26 -3.72
N TYR A 380 -16.65 6.96 -3.57
CA TYR A 380 -17.84 6.32 -4.14
C TYR A 380 -18.41 5.25 -3.20
N ALA A 381 -19.73 5.13 -3.13
CA ALA A 381 -20.35 4.08 -2.32
C ALA A 381 -20.18 2.71 -2.97
N ILE A 382 -19.92 1.69 -2.17
CA ILE A 382 -19.93 0.28 -2.57
C ILE A 382 -20.88 -0.44 -1.62
N SER A 383 -21.66 -1.37 -2.15
CA SER A 383 -22.52 -2.21 -1.32
C SER A 383 -21.71 -3.17 -0.47
N ASN A 384 -22.09 -3.30 0.80
CA ASN A 384 -21.51 -4.28 1.71
C ASN A 384 -21.68 -5.70 1.14
N ILE A 385 -20.64 -6.52 1.29
CA ILE A 385 -20.69 -7.89 0.83
C ILE A 385 -21.46 -8.72 1.86
N LYS A 386 -22.55 -9.34 1.41
CA LYS A 386 -23.33 -10.31 2.19
C LYS A 386 -22.89 -11.73 1.82
N THR A 387 -23.23 -12.74 2.61
CA THR A 387 -22.92 -14.15 2.32
C THR A 387 -23.79 -14.77 1.20
N THR A 388 -24.67 -14.00 0.58
CA THR A 388 -25.60 -14.45 -0.47
C THR A 388 -24.92 -14.54 -1.84
N ILE A 389 -25.47 -15.32 -2.79
CA ILE A 389 -24.98 -15.49 -4.18
C ILE A 389 -24.76 -14.14 -4.91
N GLY A 390 -25.53 -13.09 -4.58
CA GLY A 390 -25.33 -11.73 -5.11
C GLY A 390 -23.97 -11.08 -4.78
N SER A 391 -23.22 -11.65 -3.82
CA SER A 391 -21.86 -11.24 -3.47
C SER A 391 -20.82 -11.47 -4.57
N VAL A 392 -21.08 -12.43 -5.46
CA VAL A 392 -20.19 -12.66 -6.61
C VAL A 392 -20.18 -11.41 -7.50
N GLY A 393 -21.35 -10.79 -7.69
CA GLY A 393 -21.47 -9.54 -8.44
C GLY A 393 -20.69 -8.38 -7.81
N THR A 394 -20.70 -8.27 -6.47
CA THR A 394 -19.95 -7.22 -5.77
C THR A 394 -18.43 -7.45 -5.82
N ILE A 395 -17.98 -8.71 -5.78
CA ILE A 395 -16.57 -9.06 -5.99
C ILE A 395 -16.12 -8.65 -7.39
N PHE A 396 -16.88 -8.99 -8.44
CA PHE A 396 -16.52 -8.56 -9.81
C PHE A 396 -16.50 -7.04 -9.95
N GLN A 397 -17.52 -6.35 -9.42
CA GLN A 397 -17.57 -4.88 -9.42
C GLN A 397 -16.34 -4.29 -8.71
N SER A 398 -15.89 -4.88 -7.59
CA SER A 398 -14.71 -4.41 -6.87
C SER A 398 -13.43 -4.50 -7.71
N ILE A 399 -13.25 -5.58 -8.48
CA ILE A 399 -12.12 -5.74 -9.40
C ILE A 399 -12.16 -4.65 -10.48
N PHE A 400 -13.32 -4.42 -11.09
CA PHE A 400 -13.47 -3.37 -12.10
C PHE A 400 -13.19 -1.98 -11.52
N LYS A 401 -13.68 -1.69 -10.32
CA LYS A 401 -13.39 -0.43 -9.61
C LYS A 401 -11.89 -0.27 -9.33
N ALA A 402 -11.24 -1.33 -8.86
CA ALA A 402 -9.80 -1.34 -8.61
C ALA A 402 -8.98 -1.10 -9.90
N LEU A 403 -9.43 -1.66 -11.03
CA LEU A 403 -8.84 -1.42 -12.36
C LEU A 403 -9.15 0.00 -12.92
N GLY A 404 -10.01 0.77 -12.25
CA GLY A 404 -10.28 2.18 -12.58
C GLY A 404 -11.58 2.41 -13.36
N PHE A 405 -12.52 1.47 -13.31
CA PHE A 405 -13.79 1.57 -14.03
C PHE A 405 -14.86 2.41 -13.26
N PRO A 406 -15.71 3.22 -13.93
CA PRO A 406 -15.62 3.57 -15.35
C PRO A 406 -14.41 4.46 -15.61
N TYR A 407 -13.77 4.23 -16.76
CA TYR A 407 -12.66 5.07 -17.22
C TYR A 407 -13.18 6.48 -17.48
N LYS A 408 -12.55 7.46 -16.84
CA LYS A 408 -12.90 8.88 -17.01
C LYS A 408 -11.84 9.53 -17.88
N PHE A 409 -12.17 9.70 -19.15
CA PHE A 409 -11.37 10.49 -20.08
C PHE A 409 -11.70 11.97 -19.89
N GLY A 410 -10.67 12.78 -19.65
CA GLY A 410 -10.81 14.20 -19.30
C GLY A 410 -9.45 14.84 -19.11
N GLY A 411 -9.26 15.60 -18.04
CA GLY A 411 -7.96 16.20 -17.69
C GLY A 411 -6.81 15.17 -17.75
N LEU A 412 -5.60 15.65 -18.07
CA LEU A 412 -4.43 14.82 -18.40
C LEU A 412 -4.21 13.66 -17.41
N MET A 413 -4.28 13.94 -16.11
CA MET A 413 -4.09 12.93 -15.07
C MET A 413 -5.15 11.82 -15.10
N ASN A 414 -6.43 12.17 -15.28
CA ASN A 414 -7.51 11.19 -15.36
C ASN A 414 -7.40 10.32 -16.62
N THR A 415 -6.96 10.92 -17.73
CA THR A 415 -6.74 10.20 -18.99
C THR A 415 -5.58 9.21 -18.87
N VAL A 416 -4.45 9.60 -18.28
CA VAL A 416 -3.30 8.69 -18.05
C VAL A 416 -3.71 7.52 -17.15
N VAL A 417 -4.41 7.80 -16.04
CA VAL A 417 -4.90 6.76 -15.12
C VAL A 417 -5.88 5.81 -15.79
N SER A 418 -6.76 6.33 -16.65
CA SER A 418 -7.73 5.55 -17.40
C SER A 418 -7.08 4.66 -18.47
N LEU A 419 -6.09 5.19 -19.21
CA LEU A 419 -5.32 4.41 -20.18
C LEU A 419 -4.53 3.28 -19.52
N GLU A 420 -3.90 3.56 -18.38
CA GLU A 420 -3.24 2.51 -17.60
C GLU A 420 -4.25 1.46 -17.11
N GLY A 421 -5.41 1.88 -16.61
CA GLY A 421 -6.47 0.97 -16.18
C GLY A 421 -6.97 0.06 -17.31
N LEU A 422 -7.17 0.62 -18.50
CA LEU A 422 -7.53 -0.12 -19.72
C LEU A 422 -6.44 -1.15 -20.07
N PHE A 423 -5.17 -0.72 -20.08
CA PHE A 423 -4.03 -1.59 -20.36
C PHE A 423 -3.95 -2.75 -19.37
N LEU A 424 -4.06 -2.49 -18.06
CA LEU A 424 -4.04 -3.52 -17.03
C LEU A 424 -5.23 -4.48 -17.15
N THR A 425 -6.40 -3.98 -17.51
CA THR A 425 -7.59 -4.82 -17.75
C THR A 425 -7.37 -5.76 -18.93
N LEU A 426 -6.85 -5.24 -20.05
CA LEU A 426 -6.49 -6.06 -21.22
C LEU A 426 -5.45 -7.11 -20.85
N CYS A 427 -4.41 -6.73 -20.09
CA CYS A 427 -3.41 -7.68 -19.62
C CYS A 427 -4.01 -8.78 -18.73
N LEU A 428 -4.89 -8.43 -17.80
CA LEU A 428 -5.56 -9.42 -16.95
C LEU A 428 -6.42 -10.37 -17.79
N MET A 429 -7.19 -9.88 -18.75
CA MET A 429 -7.98 -10.72 -19.65
C MET A 429 -7.09 -11.66 -20.48
N LEU A 430 -6.01 -11.13 -21.08
CA LEU A 430 -5.04 -11.93 -21.85
C LEU A 430 -4.34 -12.99 -20.98
N SER A 431 -4.07 -12.70 -19.72
CA SER A 431 -3.45 -13.66 -18.80
C SER A 431 -4.38 -14.84 -18.49
N ILE A 432 -5.67 -14.58 -18.31
CA ILE A 432 -6.70 -15.60 -18.07
C ILE A 432 -6.87 -16.49 -19.31
N VAL A 433 -6.94 -15.89 -20.50
CA VAL A 433 -6.99 -16.64 -21.76
C VAL A 433 -5.69 -17.43 -21.98
N GLY A 434 -4.53 -16.82 -21.73
CA GLY A 434 -3.22 -17.46 -21.85
C GLY A 434 -3.04 -18.67 -20.94
N ALA A 435 -3.69 -18.68 -19.76
CA ALA A 435 -3.63 -19.80 -18.82
C ALA A 435 -4.14 -21.12 -19.41
N PHE A 436 -5.02 -21.10 -20.42
CA PHE A 436 -5.47 -22.32 -21.11
C PHE A 436 -4.37 -22.95 -21.97
N PHE A 437 -3.44 -22.16 -22.48
CA PHE A 437 -2.45 -22.60 -23.47
C PHE A 437 -1.07 -22.88 -22.87
N VAL A 438 -0.76 -22.33 -21.71
CA VAL A 438 0.52 -22.53 -21.02
C VAL A 438 0.57 -23.90 -20.33
N ARG A 439 1.72 -24.60 -20.42
CA ARG A 439 1.92 -25.94 -19.83
C ARG A 439 2.24 -25.86 -18.34
N ASP A 440 3.22 -25.04 -17.97
CA ASP A 440 3.52 -24.78 -16.56
C ASP A 440 2.75 -23.56 -16.07
N ARG A 441 1.61 -23.83 -15.46
CA ARG A 441 0.66 -22.80 -15.04
C ARG A 441 0.90 -22.27 -13.63
N ASN A 442 1.83 -22.84 -12.86
CA ASN A 442 1.92 -22.56 -11.42
C ASN A 442 2.31 -21.11 -11.14
N ILE A 443 3.41 -20.64 -11.76
CA ILE A 443 3.86 -19.24 -11.62
C ILE A 443 2.83 -18.28 -12.22
N LEU A 444 2.18 -18.66 -13.33
CA LEU A 444 1.11 -17.87 -13.92
C LEU A 444 -0.07 -17.70 -12.97
N PHE A 445 -0.53 -18.78 -12.33
CA PHE A 445 -1.58 -18.72 -11.32
C PHE A 445 -1.15 -17.94 -10.08
N PHE A 446 0.11 -18.01 -9.67
CA PHE A 446 0.63 -17.14 -8.61
C PHE A 446 0.48 -15.65 -8.96
N LEU A 447 0.89 -15.25 -10.17
CA LEU A 447 0.80 -13.87 -10.63
C LEU A 447 -0.67 -13.41 -10.75
N ILE A 448 -1.53 -14.25 -11.33
CA ILE A 448 -2.97 -13.95 -11.51
C ILE A 448 -3.70 -13.89 -10.17
N LEU A 449 -3.52 -14.89 -9.29
CA LEU A 449 -4.20 -14.93 -8.00
C LEU A 449 -3.74 -13.78 -7.10
N SER A 450 -2.43 -13.51 -7.02
CA SER A 450 -1.93 -12.35 -6.25
C SER A 450 -2.57 -11.05 -6.73
N SER A 451 -2.75 -10.90 -8.04
CA SER A 451 -3.42 -9.74 -8.63
C SER A 451 -4.90 -9.68 -8.27
N ILE A 452 -5.64 -10.77 -8.43
CA ILE A 452 -7.08 -10.82 -8.14
C ILE A 452 -7.36 -10.57 -6.65
N PHE A 453 -6.64 -11.24 -5.74
CA PHE A 453 -6.86 -11.07 -4.30
C PHE A 453 -6.66 -9.62 -3.85
N LEU A 454 -5.60 -8.96 -4.34
CA LEU A 454 -5.32 -7.57 -3.97
C LEU A 454 -6.26 -6.57 -4.67
N LEU A 455 -6.67 -6.83 -5.92
CA LEU A 455 -7.67 -6.00 -6.61
C LEU A 455 -9.03 -6.07 -5.90
N VAL A 456 -9.45 -7.27 -5.46
CA VAL A 456 -10.65 -7.44 -4.65
C VAL A 456 -10.52 -6.70 -3.33
N LEU A 457 -9.41 -6.90 -2.61
CA LEU A 457 -9.17 -6.24 -1.32
C LEU A 457 -9.26 -4.72 -1.41
N PHE A 458 -8.52 -4.09 -2.34
CA PHE A 458 -8.54 -2.63 -2.49
C PHE A 458 -9.86 -2.14 -3.09
N GLY A 459 -10.42 -2.88 -4.04
CA GLY A 459 -11.69 -2.54 -4.68
C GLY A 459 -12.82 -2.45 -3.67
N ILE A 460 -12.83 -3.28 -2.63
CA ILE A 460 -13.84 -3.28 -1.56
C ILE A 460 -13.45 -2.30 -0.45
N ALA A 461 -12.25 -2.47 0.12
CA ALA A 461 -11.87 -1.78 1.36
C ALA A 461 -11.60 -0.29 1.17
N THR A 462 -11.29 0.17 -0.05
CA THR A 462 -10.85 1.55 -0.31
C THR A 462 -11.76 2.25 -1.32
N PRO A 463 -12.97 2.70 -0.92
CA PRO A 463 -13.93 3.40 -1.78
C PRO A 463 -13.50 4.83 -2.20
N ASN A 464 -12.26 4.99 -2.66
CA ASN A 464 -11.70 6.24 -3.18
C ASN A 464 -10.77 5.93 -4.36
N LEU A 465 -11.12 6.44 -5.54
CA LEU A 465 -10.37 6.18 -6.77
C LEU A 465 -8.90 6.63 -6.68
N GLY A 466 -8.61 7.76 -6.01
CA GLY A 466 -7.23 8.25 -5.88
C GLY A 466 -6.35 7.31 -5.05
N ALA A 467 -6.90 6.78 -3.94
CA ALA A 467 -6.22 5.81 -3.09
C ALA A 467 -6.03 4.47 -3.81
N ILE A 468 -7.05 4.00 -4.53
CA ILE A 468 -6.99 2.77 -5.34
C ILE A 468 -5.87 2.84 -6.37
N VAL A 469 -5.78 3.93 -7.12
CA VAL A 469 -4.77 4.08 -8.19
C VAL A 469 -3.37 3.94 -7.60
N ARG A 470 -3.12 4.57 -6.45
CA ARG A 470 -1.85 4.45 -5.74
C ARG A 470 -1.61 3.03 -5.22
N TYR A 471 -2.59 2.38 -4.58
CA TYR A 471 -2.41 1.04 -4.02
C TYR A 471 -2.24 -0.04 -5.11
N ARG A 472 -2.91 0.14 -6.25
CA ARG A 472 -2.77 -0.71 -7.44
C ARG A 472 -1.35 -0.70 -8.02
N CYS A 473 -0.55 0.34 -7.79
CA CYS A 473 0.77 0.44 -8.40
C CYS A 473 1.69 -0.76 -8.05
N ILE A 474 1.54 -1.33 -6.85
CA ILE A 474 2.29 -2.53 -6.41
C ILE A 474 1.79 -3.80 -7.12
N ILE A 475 0.51 -3.86 -7.49
CA ILE A 475 -0.11 -5.00 -8.18
C ILE A 475 0.18 -4.97 -9.68
N ALA A 476 0.19 -3.79 -10.29
CA ALA A 476 0.29 -3.61 -11.73
C ALA A 476 1.43 -4.44 -12.38
N PRO A 477 2.64 -4.54 -11.80
CA PRO A 477 3.67 -5.43 -12.30
C PRO A 477 3.25 -6.90 -12.40
N PHE A 478 2.56 -7.44 -11.40
CA PHE A 478 2.15 -8.85 -11.38
C PHE A 478 1.19 -9.17 -12.52
N ILE A 479 0.27 -8.25 -12.84
CA ILE A 479 -0.64 -8.36 -13.98
C ILE A 479 0.15 -8.38 -15.29
N VAL A 480 1.08 -7.45 -15.48
CA VAL A 480 1.85 -7.36 -16.73
C VAL A 480 2.81 -8.55 -16.89
N LEU A 481 3.45 -8.98 -15.79
CA LEU A 481 4.32 -10.16 -15.78
C LEU A 481 3.58 -11.45 -16.13
N SER A 482 2.30 -11.56 -15.77
CA SER A 482 1.48 -12.73 -16.13
C SER A 482 1.36 -12.88 -17.65
N VAL A 483 1.20 -11.76 -18.37
CA VAL A 483 1.18 -11.74 -19.85
C VAL A 483 2.57 -12.00 -20.41
N LEU A 484 3.61 -11.35 -19.85
CA LEU A 484 4.98 -11.57 -20.27
C LEU A 484 5.37 -13.06 -20.18
N TYR A 485 4.91 -13.74 -19.13
CA TYR A 485 5.13 -15.17 -18.94
C TYR A 485 4.42 -16.01 -20.01
N CYS A 486 3.16 -15.68 -20.33
CA CYS A 486 2.45 -16.31 -21.44
C CYS A 486 3.23 -16.16 -22.75
N VAL A 487 3.64 -14.94 -23.11
CA VAL A 487 4.39 -14.65 -24.34
C VAL A 487 5.71 -15.44 -24.39
N ASN A 488 6.49 -15.43 -23.31
CA ASN A 488 7.75 -16.16 -23.23
C ASN A 488 7.54 -17.67 -23.50
N HIS A 489 6.50 -18.24 -22.91
CA HIS A 489 6.18 -19.65 -23.09
C HIS A 489 5.73 -19.99 -24.52
N TYR A 490 5.01 -19.09 -25.22
CA TYR A 490 4.62 -19.29 -26.62
C TYR A 490 5.83 -19.22 -27.57
N GLU A 491 6.70 -18.24 -27.40
CA GLU A 491 7.93 -18.11 -28.21
C GLU A 491 8.82 -19.35 -28.05
N ALA A 492 9.02 -19.82 -26.81
CA ALA A 492 9.79 -21.02 -26.53
C ALA A 492 9.21 -22.30 -27.20
N ARG A 493 7.88 -22.39 -27.35
CA ARG A 493 7.23 -23.47 -28.10
C ARG A 493 7.41 -23.34 -29.61
N GLY A 494 7.38 -22.12 -30.15
CA GLY A 494 7.58 -21.85 -31.57
C GLY A 494 8.98 -22.24 -32.03
N VAL A 495 9.99 -21.98 -31.20
CA VAL A 495 11.38 -22.39 -31.45
C VAL A 495 11.53 -23.92 -31.44
N ARG A 496 10.94 -24.61 -30.46
CA ARG A 496 10.97 -26.09 -30.38
C ARG A 496 10.22 -26.83 -31.49
N LYS A 497 9.32 -26.15 -32.22
CA LYS A 497 8.64 -26.72 -33.39
C LYS A 497 9.44 -26.52 -34.70
N LYS A 498 10.44 -25.63 -34.70
CA LYS A 498 11.28 -25.32 -35.87
C LYS A 498 12.65 -25.98 -35.81
N SER A 499 13.10 -26.42 -34.63
CA SER A 499 14.21 -27.37 -34.44
C SER A 499 13.71 -28.80 -34.56
#